data_AF-A0A371CYB1-F1
#
_entry.id   AF-A0A371CYB1-F1
#
_cell.length_a   1.000
_cell.length_b   1.000
_cell.length_c   1.000
_cell.angle_alpha   90.00
_cell.angle_beta   90.00
_cell.angle_gamma   90.00
#
_symmetry.space_group_name_H-M   'P 1'
#
loop_
_entity.id
_entity.type
_entity.pdbx_description
1 polymer ?
#
loop_
_entity_poly.entity_id
_entity_poly.type
_entity_poly.pdbx_seq_one_letter_code
_entity_poly.pdbx_strand_id
1 'polypeptide(L)'
;MVIIPGNPAFIVWGRYYSHVQAILAALLHDILGVWFRDVTGFLAVLRRCRALVCGHAALAYVLRDSAVLTKTLEVSVPADKEDALREHLVRECGFVYFAVSARGEGGFLDAVISHHYWISGNHFLTLHCSPDRSAITPIAREPNTALMNFVSPVGFGSAYAALTLQRMGLSVSWRVLGDDDRRRNLLTVAKANVRLAQDPCDLFSPLVLNALPGPAPLHRRCFEGLFACPRQGRYFGDGGSLVDFFDITTVDLATLRREHLPPFGTTTVWRLPVTRPACYGNCARGDDLLPGGIMTAPAIIPAVPFHYGPRFAGIRAMY
;
A
#
# COMPACT_ATOMS: atom_id res chain seq x y z
N MET A 1 8.58 -16.54 24.29
CA MET A 1 9.41 -17.52 23.55
C MET A 1 10.86 -17.25 23.92
N VAL A 2 11.55 -18.24 24.50
CA VAL A 2 12.97 -18.14 24.86
C VAL A 2 13.79 -18.33 23.59
N ILE A 3 14.63 -17.36 23.24
CA ILE A 3 15.61 -17.49 22.16
C ILE A 3 16.74 -18.36 22.70
N ILE A 4 16.91 -19.57 22.17
CA ILE A 4 18.05 -20.43 22.49
C ILE A 4 19.20 -20.02 21.55
N PRO A 5 20.29 -19.40 22.04
CA PRO A 5 21.45 -19.11 21.21
C PRO A 5 22.13 -20.43 20.83
N GLY A 6 22.42 -20.64 19.55
CA GLY A 6 23.26 -21.76 19.09
C GLY A 6 22.61 -22.75 18.11
N ASN A 7 21.38 -22.54 17.64
CA ASN A 7 20.82 -23.40 16.60
C ASN A 7 21.37 -23.00 15.20
N PRO A 8 22.09 -23.88 14.49
CA PRO A 8 22.74 -23.59 13.21
C PRO A 8 21.77 -23.16 12.10
N ALA A 9 20.47 -23.47 12.23
CA ALA A 9 19.46 -22.92 11.33
C ALA A 9 19.44 -21.38 11.36
N PHE A 10 19.64 -20.74 12.52
CA PHE A 10 19.60 -19.27 12.61
C PHE A 10 20.75 -18.59 11.87
N ILE A 11 21.93 -19.21 11.82
CA ILE A 11 23.09 -18.67 11.10
C ILE A 11 22.85 -18.72 9.59
N VAL A 12 22.25 -19.80 9.10
CA VAL A 12 21.90 -19.96 7.69
C VAL A 12 20.82 -18.95 7.29
N TRP A 13 19.74 -18.83 8.08
CA TRP A 13 18.67 -17.85 7.83
C TRP A 13 19.16 -16.40 7.90
N GLY A 14 20.07 -16.06 8.82
CA GLY A 14 20.62 -14.70 8.91
C GLY A 14 21.38 -14.28 7.64
N ARG A 15 22.17 -15.18 7.04
CA ARG A 15 22.91 -14.89 5.80
C ARG A 15 21.99 -14.75 4.59
N TYR A 16 20.98 -15.61 4.48
CA TYR A 16 19.97 -15.48 3.41
C TYR A 16 19.21 -14.17 3.54
N TYR A 17 18.89 -13.78 4.76
CA TYR A 17 18.13 -12.58 5.05
C TYR A 17 18.90 -11.31 4.66
N SER A 18 20.17 -11.16 5.09
CA SER A 18 20.99 -10.00 4.69
C SER A 18 21.18 -9.90 3.17
N HIS A 19 21.27 -11.05 2.49
CA HIS A 19 21.40 -11.07 1.03
C HIS A 19 20.10 -10.63 0.34
N VAL A 20 18.94 -11.14 0.78
CA VAL A 20 17.63 -10.72 0.27
C VAL A 20 17.42 -9.22 0.50
N GLN A 21 17.80 -8.70 1.66
CA GLN A 21 17.72 -7.28 1.96
C GLN A 21 18.59 -6.44 1.04
N ALA A 22 19.82 -6.84 0.79
CA ALA A 22 20.71 -6.15 -0.14
C ALA A 22 20.11 -6.09 -1.56
N ILE A 23 19.51 -7.20 -2.04
CA ILE A 23 18.81 -7.24 -3.33
C ILE A 23 17.61 -6.29 -3.33
N LEU A 24 16.81 -6.31 -2.26
CA LEU A 24 15.62 -5.48 -2.11
C LEU A 24 15.97 -3.98 -2.03
N ALA A 25 17.06 -3.63 -1.36
CA ALA A 25 17.57 -2.26 -1.31
C ALA A 25 18.13 -1.81 -2.67
N ALA A 26 18.91 -2.65 -3.34
CA ALA A 26 19.41 -2.38 -4.69
C ALA A 26 18.26 -2.15 -5.68
N LEU A 27 17.23 -3.00 -5.63
CA LEU A 27 16.03 -2.84 -6.46
C LEU A 27 15.32 -1.50 -6.23
N LEU A 28 15.23 -1.04 -4.97
CA LEU A 28 14.65 0.28 -4.67
C LEU A 28 15.50 1.39 -5.28
N HIS A 29 16.82 1.28 -5.19
CA HIS A 29 17.75 2.21 -5.80
C HIS A 29 17.60 2.26 -7.32
N ASP A 30 17.52 1.10 -7.98
CA ASP A 30 17.36 1.02 -9.43
C ASP A 30 16.02 1.64 -9.87
N ILE A 31 14.93 1.36 -9.15
CA ILE A 31 13.61 1.93 -9.45
C ILE A 31 13.63 3.45 -9.31
N LEU A 32 14.16 3.98 -8.21
CA LEU A 32 14.19 5.43 -7.98
C LEU A 32 15.24 6.13 -8.83
N GLY A 33 16.27 5.42 -9.28
CA GLY A 33 17.31 5.91 -10.18
C GLY A 33 16.79 6.41 -11.52
N VAL A 34 15.58 6.00 -11.92
CA VAL A 34 14.87 6.55 -13.09
C VAL A 34 14.57 8.04 -12.94
N TRP A 35 14.25 8.50 -11.72
CA TRP A 35 13.85 9.88 -11.44
C TRP A 35 14.97 10.70 -10.78
N PHE A 36 15.88 10.07 -10.04
CA PHE A 36 16.89 10.77 -9.24
C PHE A 36 18.29 10.24 -9.50
N ARG A 37 19.25 11.16 -9.60
CA ARG A 37 20.68 10.82 -9.56
C ARG A 37 21.15 10.50 -8.14
N ASP A 38 20.72 11.31 -7.17
CA ASP A 38 20.98 11.08 -5.74
C ASP A 38 19.77 10.41 -5.08
N VAL A 39 19.67 9.10 -5.27
CA VAL A 39 18.60 8.30 -4.65
C VAL A 39 18.75 8.26 -3.13
N THR A 40 19.98 8.20 -2.61
CA THR A 40 20.25 8.13 -1.17
C THR A 40 19.76 9.38 -0.46
N GLY A 41 20.09 10.57 -0.98
CA GLY A 41 19.62 11.84 -0.45
C GLY A 41 18.09 11.93 -0.46
N PHE A 42 17.47 11.51 -1.56
CA PHE A 42 16.01 11.48 -1.65
C PHE A 42 15.37 10.54 -0.62
N LEU A 43 15.90 9.32 -0.45
CA LEU A 43 15.42 8.38 0.57
C LEU A 43 15.58 8.95 1.99
N ALA A 44 16.68 9.65 2.29
CA ALA A 44 16.86 10.29 3.59
C ALA A 44 15.78 11.34 3.87
N VAL A 45 15.38 12.10 2.85
CA VAL A 45 14.30 13.10 2.94
C VAL A 45 12.95 12.43 3.14
N LEU A 46 12.65 11.37 2.39
CA LEU A 46 11.42 10.60 2.57
C LEU A 46 11.30 10.07 4.00
N ARG A 47 12.40 9.55 4.57
CA ARG A 47 12.42 9.08 5.96
C ARG A 47 12.10 10.21 6.94
N ARG A 48 12.77 11.36 6.81
CA ARG A 48 12.55 12.53 7.68
C ARG A 48 11.12 13.05 7.61
N CYS A 49 10.50 13.01 6.44
CA CYS A 49 9.12 13.45 6.22
C CYS A 49 8.08 12.33 6.42
N ARG A 50 8.49 11.12 6.80
CA ARG A 50 7.63 9.91 6.87
C ARG A 50 6.80 9.70 5.59
N ALA A 51 7.39 10.06 4.46
CA ALA A 51 6.77 9.95 3.15
C ALA A 51 7.04 8.57 2.55
N LEU A 52 6.12 8.15 1.68
CA LEU A 52 6.09 6.82 1.09
C LEU A 52 6.08 6.95 -0.42
N VAL A 53 6.87 6.15 -1.11
CA VAL A 53 6.72 5.91 -2.55
C VAL A 53 5.49 5.03 -2.74
N CYS A 54 4.59 5.42 -3.64
CA CYS A 54 3.35 4.70 -3.92
C CYS A 54 3.12 4.53 -5.43
N GLY A 55 1.91 4.11 -5.82
CA GLY A 55 1.52 3.97 -7.22
C GLY A 55 2.37 2.95 -7.99
N HIS A 56 2.70 3.28 -9.24
CA HIS A 56 3.38 2.35 -10.14
C HIS A 56 4.82 2.01 -9.73
N ALA A 57 5.53 2.93 -9.07
CA ALA A 57 6.88 2.64 -8.57
C ALA A 57 6.85 1.62 -7.41
N ALA A 58 5.89 1.75 -6.50
CA ALA A 58 5.70 0.76 -5.44
C ALA A 58 5.19 -0.59 -5.98
N LEU A 59 4.31 -0.57 -7.00
CA LEU A 59 3.87 -1.80 -7.67
C LEU A 59 5.04 -2.49 -8.40
N ALA A 60 5.87 -1.73 -9.12
CA ALA A 60 7.08 -2.25 -9.78
C ALA A 60 8.02 -2.91 -8.78
N TYR A 61 8.17 -2.31 -7.60
CA TYR A 61 8.96 -2.85 -6.50
C TYR A 61 8.41 -4.20 -6.00
N VAL A 62 7.10 -4.26 -5.69
CA VAL A 62 6.45 -5.48 -5.19
C VAL A 62 6.48 -6.60 -6.23
N LEU A 63 6.28 -6.29 -7.51
CA LEU A 63 6.34 -7.25 -8.62
C LEU A 63 7.77 -7.58 -9.07
N ARG A 64 8.76 -6.81 -8.63
CA ARG A 64 10.16 -6.86 -9.10
C ARG A 64 10.25 -6.72 -10.62
N ASP A 65 9.48 -5.78 -11.16
CA ASP A 65 9.29 -5.59 -12.61
C ASP A 65 9.37 -4.10 -12.97
N SER A 66 10.50 -3.68 -13.53
CA SER A 66 10.74 -2.29 -13.93
C SER A 66 9.94 -1.86 -15.17
N ALA A 67 9.36 -2.79 -15.93
CA ALA A 67 8.50 -2.45 -17.07
C ALA A 67 7.19 -1.78 -16.62
N VAL A 68 6.82 -1.94 -15.34
CA VAL A 68 5.67 -1.29 -14.70
C VAL A 68 5.87 0.21 -14.55
N LEU A 69 7.12 0.69 -14.50
CA LEU A 69 7.42 2.09 -14.24
C LEU A 69 6.81 3.01 -15.29
N THR A 70 6.39 4.19 -14.83
CA THR A 70 5.85 5.26 -15.68
C THR A 70 6.77 6.48 -15.61
N LYS A 71 6.44 7.54 -16.35
CA LYS A 71 7.18 8.81 -16.24
C LYS A 71 6.92 9.55 -14.92
N THR A 72 5.87 9.16 -14.21
CA THR A 72 5.43 9.82 -12.97
C THR A 72 5.82 8.97 -11.77
N LEU A 73 6.59 9.56 -10.86
CA LEU A 73 6.77 9.06 -9.51
C LEU A 73 5.65 9.58 -8.62
N GLU A 74 5.08 8.71 -7.82
CA GLU A 74 4.00 9.04 -6.89
C GLU A 74 4.53 8.88 -5.46
N VAL A 75 4.36 9.94 -4.66
CA VAL A 75 4.80 9.97 -3.26
C VAL A 75 3.62 10.41 -2.40
N SER A 76 3.40 9.73 -1.29
CA SER A 76 2.41 10.09 -0.30
C SER A 76 3.09 10.64 0.97
N VAL A 77 2.57 11.75 1.51
CA VAL A 77 3.13 12.44 2.68
C VAL A 77 2.02 12.72 3.70
N PRO A 78 2.28 12.60 5.02
CA PRO A 78 1.31 12.99 6.03
C PRO A 78 1.16 14.51 6.10
N ALA A 79 -0.02 14.99 6.48
CA ALA A 79 -0.37 16.42 6.49
C ALA A 79 0.64 17.29 7.25
N ASP A 80 1.16 16.80 8.37
CA ASP A 80 2.10 17.53 9.23
C ASP A 80 3.54 17.59 8.69
N LYS A 81 3.81 16.97 7.53
CA LYS A 81 5.12 16.95 6.87
C LYS A 81 5.07 17.45 5.42
N GLU A 82 3.90 17.83 4.93
CA GLU A 82 3.71 18.35 3.56
C GLU A 82 4.64 19.51 3.27
N ASP A 83 4.57 20.58 4.06
CA ASP A 83 5.30 21.82 3.81
C ASP A 83 6.81 21.59 3.76
N ALA A 84 7.33 20.81 4.71
CA ALA A 84 8.75 20.49 4.79
C ALA A 84 9.24 19.68 3.57
N LEU A 85 8.43 18.73 3.07
CA LEU A 85 8.79 17.96 1.88
C LEU A 85 8.70 18.83 0.63
N ARG A 86 7.63 19.61 0.47
CA ARG A 86 7.44 20.51 -0.67
C ARG A 86 8.55 21.54 -0.79
N GLU A 87 8.91 22.18 0.32
CA GLU A 87 10.01 23.14 0.38
C GLU A 87 11.33 22.50 -0.05
N HIS A 88 11.62 21.28 0.42
CA HIS A 88 12.81 20.55 0.02
C HIS A 88 12.82 20.22 -1.48
N LEU A 89 11.69 19.74 -2.04
CA LEU A 89 11.59 19.43 -3.47
C LEU A 89 11.86 20.66 -4.36
N VAL A 90 11.34 21.82 -3.98
CA VAL A 90 11.51 23.05 -4.76
C VAL A 90 12.92 23.64 -4.58
N ARG A 91 13.36 23.80 -3.33
CA ARG A 91 14.61 24.53 -3.04
C ARG A 91 15.86 23.70 -3.26
N GLU A 92 15.85 22.45 -2.80
CA GLU A 92 17.04 21.60 -2.79
C GLU A 92 17.10 20.70 -4.04
N CYS A 93 15.95 20.19 -4.51
CA CYS A 93 15.91 19.36 -5.71
C CYS A 93 15.70 20.16 -7.01
N GLY A 94 15.34 21.46 -6.92
CA GLY A 94 15.10 22.32 -8.08
C GLY A 94 13.86 21.93 -8.90
N PHE A 95 12.87 21.29 -8.28
CA PHE A 95 11.67 20.82 -8.99
C PHE A 95 10.73 21.98 -9.32
N VAL A 96 10.15 21.94 -10.52
CA VAL A 96 9.26 23.01 -11.00
C VAL A 96 7.80 22.61 -10.76
N TYR A 97 7.17 23.26 -9.79
CA TYR A 97 5.74 23.09 -9.53
C TYR A 97 4.88 23.60 -10.70
N PHE A 98 3.86 22.85 -11.11
CA PHE A 98 3.03 23.25 -12.26
C PHE A 98 1.52 23.06 -12.09
N ALA A 99 1.06 22.23 -11.16
CA ALA A 99 -0.37 22.02 -10.96
C ALA A 99 -0.69 21.51 -9.54
N VAL A 100 -1.93 21.75 -9.12
CA VAL A 100 -2.58 21.10 -7.98
C VAL A 100 -3.87 20.45 -8.44
N SER A 101 -4.15 19.26 -7.93
CA SER A 101 -5.43 18.59 -8.08
C SER A 101 -5.93 18.12 -6.70
N ALA A 102 -7.22 17.81 -6.60
CA ALA A 102 -7.81 17.28 -5.39
C ALA A 102 -8.66 16.05 -5.74
N ARG A 103 -8.54 15.00 -4.93
CA ARG A 103 -9.26 13.73 -5.10
C ARG A 103 -10.01 13.36 -3.82
N GLY A 104 -11.33 13.18 -3.90
CA GLY A 104 -12.15 12.76 -2.75
C GLY A 104 -13.65 12.66 -3.10
N GLU A 105 -14.36 11.77 -2.40
CA GLU A 105 -15.81 11.52 -2.59
C GLU A 105 -16.69 12.37 -1.65
N GLY A 106 -16.09 13.22 -0.81
CA GLY A 106 -16.75 14.15 0.12
C GLY A 106 -16.17 15.56 0.02
N GLY A 107 -16.77 16.53 0.71
CA GLY A 107 -16.31 17.93 0.70
C GLY A 107 -14.82 18.09 1.03
N PHE A 108 -14.28 19.30 0.82
CA PHE A 108 -12.84 19.62 0.86
C PHE A 108 -12.04 19.07 2.06
N LEU A 109 -12.68 18.87 3.22
CA LEU A 109 -11.99 18.46 4.46
C LEU A 109 -11.38 17.05 4.40
N ASP A 110 -11.91 16.17 3.55
CA ASP A 110 -11.38 14.81 3.40
C ASP A 110 -10.63 14.61 2.08
N ALA A 111 -10.42 15.63 1.25
CA ALA A 111 -9.79 15.44 -0.06
C ALA A 111 -8.28 15.16 0.07
N VAL A 112 -7.78 14.21 -0.70
CA VAL A 112 -6.34 14.04 -0.94
C VAL A 112 -5.92 15.11 -1.95
N ILE A 113 -5.14 16.08 -1.50
CA ILE A 113 -4.57 17.12 -2.37
C ILE A 113 -3.34 16.54 -3.03
N SER A 114 -3.16 16.77 -4.33
CA SER A 114 -1.99 16.31 -5.08
C SER A 114 -1.28 17.49 -5.71
N HIS A 115 0.01 17.65 -5.41
CA HIS A 115 0.88 18.65 -6.03
C HIS A 115 1.71 18.00 -7.12
N HIS A 116 1.82 18.64 -8.27
CA HIS A 116 2.53 18.09 -9.42
C HIS A 116 3.77 18.92 -9.76
N TYR A 117 4.88 18.22 -9.98
CA TYR A 117 6.18 18.80 -10.25
C TYR A 117 6.80 18.21 -11.51
N TRP A 118 7.43 19.06 -12.31
CA TRP A 118 8.35 18.64 -13.34
C TRP A 118 9.69 18.32 -12.71
N ILE A 119 10.21 17.16 -13.09
CA ILE A 119 11.60 16.75 -12.89
C ILE A 119 12.32 16.91 -14.24
N SER A 120 13.63 16.66 -14.27
CA SER A 120 14.40 16.63 -15.51
C SER A 120 13.95 15.51 -16.48
N GLY A 121 14.12 15.74 -17.78
CA GLY A 121 13.99 14.69 -18.79
C GLY A 121 12.57 14.18 -19.05
N ASN A 122 11.55 15.04 -18.90
CA ASN A 122 10.13 14.67 -19.08
C ASN A 122 9.63 13.63 -18.06
N HIS A 123 10.20 13.67 -16.86
CA HIS A 123 9.72 12.93 -15.70
C HIS A 123 8.94 13.86 -14.76
N PHE A 124 8.06 13.26 -13.97
CA PHE A 124 7.14 13.97 -13.10
C PHE A 124 7.18 13.41 -11.69
N LEU A 125 6.91 14.25 -10.70
CA LEU A 125 6.56 13.83 -9.35
C LEU A 125 5.14 14.29 -9.04
N THR A 126 4.31 13.38 -8.54
CA THR A 126 3.03 13.72 -7.90
C THR A 126 3.15 13.45 -6.41
N LEU A 127 2.96 14.50 -5.61
CA LEU A 127 2.97 14.46 -4.17
C LEU A 127 1.53 14.45 -3.65
N HIS A 128 1.06 13.31 -3.18
CA HIS A 128 -0.22 13.14 -2.52
C HIS A 128 -0.11 13.53 -1.05
N CYS A 129 -0.82 14.59 -0.68
CA CYS A 129 -0.93 15.06 0.69
C CYS A 129 -2.12 14.38 1.34
N SER A 130 -1.83 13.59 2.36
CA SER A 130 -2.88 13.02 3.19
C SER A 130 -3.67 14.13 3.91
N PRO A 131 -4.99 13.99 4.06
CA PRO A 131 -5.78 14.88 4.93
C PRO A 131 -5.47 14.68 6.43
N ASP A 132 -4.72 13.64 6.78
CA ASP A 132 -4.41 13.27 8.16
C ASP A 132 -2.90 13.01 8.36
N ARG A 133 -2.54 12.52 9.55
CA ARG A 133 -1.13 12.23 9.94
C ARG A 133 -0.61 10.89 9.39
N SER A 134 -1.38 10.18 8.57
CA SER A 134 -1.01 8.91 7.93
C SER A 134 -0.68 9.14 6.47
N ALA A 135 0.55 8.79 6.05
CA ALA A 135 0.90 8.71 4.64
C ALA A 135 0.17 7.57 3.90
N ILE A 136 -0.53 6.69 4.61
CA ILE A 136 -1.23 5.56 4.02
C ILE A 136 -2.59 5.98 3.44
N THR A 137 -3.20 7.08 3.90
CA THR A 137 -4.57 7.44 3.50
C THR A 137 -4.73 7.60 1.97
N PRO A 138 -3.81 8.28 1.25
CA PRO A 138 -3.86 8.31 -0.21
C PRO A 138 -3.78 6.93 -0.86
N ILE A 139 -2.92 6.04 -0.35
CA ILE A 139 -2.74 4.67 -0.86
C ILE A 139 -3.99 3.83 -0.59
N ALA A 140 -4.59 3.97 0.58
CA ALA A 140 -5.81 3.28 1.00
C ALA A 140 -7.03 3.67 0.14
N ARG A 141 -6.95 4.82 -0.55
CA ARG A 141 -8.01 5.35 -1.42
C ARG A 141 -7.76 5.12 -2.90
N GLU A 142 -6.79 4.29 -3.25
CA GLU A 142 -6.56 3.95 -4.65
C GLU A 142 -7.78 3.24 -5.27
N PRO A 143 -8.10 3.52 -6.55
CA PRO A 143 -9.30 3.00 -7.18
C PRO A 143 -9.19 1.50 -7.49
N ASN A 144 -7.98 0.95 -7.37
CA ASN A 144 -7.72 -0.46 -7.54
C ASN A 144 -6.71 -0.98 -6.53
N THR A 145 -6.84 -2.26 -6.15
CA THR A 145 -6.00 -2.89 -5.13
C THR A 145 -4.56 -3.11 -5.57
N ALA A 146 -4.30 -3.15 -6.88
CA ALA A 146 -2.95 -3.35 -7.40
C ALA A 146 -2.07 -2.12 -7.18
N LEU A 147 -2.62 -0.93 -6.96
CA LEU A 147 -1.85 0.28 -6.61
C LEU A 147 -1.79 0.53 -5.09
N MET A 148 -2.42 -0.32 -4.28
CA MET A 148 -2.41 -0.21 -2.81
C MET A 148 -1.13 -0.81 -2.22
N ASN A 149 0.02 -0.31 -2.66
CA ASN A 149 1.34 -0.69 -2.18
C ASN A 149 2.11 0.56 -1.78
N PHE A 150 3.09 0.37 -0.90
CA PHE A 150 4.04 1.42 -0.58
C PHE A 150 5.46 0.87 -0.46
N VAL A 151 6.42 1.76 -0.65
CA VAL A 151 7.82 1.54 -0.33
C VAL A 151 8.34 2.77 0.40
N SER A 152 9.16 2.54 1.42
CA SER A 152 9.78 3.58 2.23
C SER A 152 11.26 3.24 2.39
N PRO A 153 12.07 4.15 2.94
CA PRO A 153 13.48 3.87 3.21
C PRO A 153 13.73 2.73 4.21
N VAL A 154 12.72 2.33 4.99
CA VAL A 154 12.86 1.31 6.04
C VAL A 154 12.16 -0.01 5.70
N GLY A 155 11.31 -0.03 4.69
CA GLY A 155 10.46 -1.19 4.39
C GLY A 155 9.38 -0.90 3.36
N PHE A 156 8.54 -1.89 3.09
CA PHE A 156 7.51 -1.85 2.07
C PHE A 156 6.26 -2.61 2.51
N GLY A 157 5.16 -2.38 1.80
CA GLY A 157 3.94 -3.12 2.05
C GLY A 157 3.03 -3.23 0.83
N SER A 158 2.20 -4.26 0.84
CA SER A 158 1.13 -4.51 -0.13
C SER A 158 -0.15 -4.86 0.60
N ALA A 159 -1.21 -4.07 0.39
CA ALA A 159 -2.50 -4.29 1.03
C ALA A 159 -3.17 -5.61 0.59
N TYR A 160 -2.87 -6.07 -0.63
CA TYR A 160 -3.49 -7.25 -1.25
C TYR A 160 -2.43 -8.13 -1.93
N ALA A 161 -1.38 -8.50 -1.20
CA ALA A 161 -0.23 -9.22 -1.75
C ALA A 161 -0.61 -10.48 -2.55
N ALA A 162 -1.58 -11.26 -2.07
CA ALA A 162 -2.05 -12.47 -2.77
C ALA A 162 -2.63 -12.17 -4.16
N LEU A 163 -3.30 -11.02 -4.34
CA LEU A 163 -3.80 -10.57 -5.63
C LEU A 163 -2.67 -9.94 -6.45
N THR A 164 -1.95 -8.99 -5.86
CA THR A 164 -0.89 -8.22 -6.54
C THR A 164 0.18 -9.14 -7.12
N LEU A 165 0.71 -10.10 -6.36
CA LEU A 165 1.74 -11.02 -6.83
C LEU A 165 1.26 -11.97 -7.94
N GLN A 166 -0.04 -12.20 -8.05
CA GLN A 166 -0.65 -12.93 -9.16
C GLN A 166 -1.07 -12.01 -10.32
N ARG A 167 -0.67 -10.74 -10.29
CA ARG A 167 -1.06 -9.69 -11.24
C ARG A 167 -2.58 -9.61 -11.37
N MET A 168 -3.27 -9.65 -10.24
CA MET A 168 -4.71 -9.45 -10.13
C MET A 168 -5.01 -8.23 -9.27
N GLY A 169 -6.15 -7.59 -9.50
CA GLY A 169 -6.63 -6.54 -8.64
C GLY A 169 -8.14 -6.39 -8.69
N LEU A 170 -8.71 -5.93 -7.59
CA LEU A 170 -10.08 -5.43 -7.56
C LEU A 170 -10.05 -3.95 -7.90
N SER A 171 -11.06 -3.49 -8.65
CA SER A 171 -11.23 -2.10 -9.03
C SER A 171 -12.64 -1.63 -8.72
N VAL A 172 -12.74 -0.36 -8.36
CA VAL A 172 -14.00 0.38 -8.39
C VAL A 172 -14.61 0.32 -9.79
N SER A 173 -15.93 0.44 -9.89
CA SER A 173 -16.63 0.38 -11.17
C SER A 173 -16.13 1.43 -12.16
N TRP A 174 -15.82 0.97 -13.38
CA TRP A 174 -15.42 1.83 -14.50
C TRP A 174 -16.37 3.00 -14.78
N ARG A 175 -17.65 2.82 -14.46
CA ARG A 175 -18.69 3.84 -14.67
C ARG A 175 -18.62 4.99 -13.67
N VAL A 176 -18.04 4.77 -12.50
CA VAL A 176 -17.95 5.81 -11.44
C VAL A 176 -16.56 6.41 -11.32
N LEU A 177 -15.55 5.79 -11.93
CA LEU A 177 -14.20 6.35 -11.98
C LEU A 177 -14.18 7.64 -12.81
N GLY A 178 -13.47 8.66 -12.30
CA GLY A 178 -13.07 9.83 -13.08
C GLY A 178 -11.96 9.51 -14.08
N ASP A 179 -11.74 10.40 -15.05
CA ASP A 179 -10.86 10.13 -16.20
C ASP A 179 -9.40 9.84 -15.81
N ASP A 180 -8.89 10.49 -14.76
CA ASP A 180 -7.52 10.23 -14.27
C ASP A 180 -7.40 8.82 -13.68
N ASP A 181 -8.36 8.39 -12.85
CA ASP A 181 -8.35 7.04 -12.26
C ASP A 181 -8.54 5.96 -13.33
N ARG A 182 -9.39 6.24 -14.32
CA ARG A 182 -9.53 5.40 -15.52
C ARG A 182 -8.20 5.25 -16.25
N ARG A 183 -7.52 6.37 -16.53
CA ARG A 183 -6.20 6.36 -17.19
C ARG A 183 -5.18 5.57 -16.36
N ARG A 184 -5.14 5.75 -15.04
CA ARG A 184 -4.25 5.01 -14.14
C ARG A 184 -4.53 3.50 -14.17
N ASN A 185 -5.81 3.10 -14.17
CA ASN A 185 -6.20 1.70 -14.33
C ASN A 185 -5.75 1.12 -15.69
N LEU A 186 -5.92 1.85 -16.80
CA LEU A 186 -5.43 1.41 -18.11
C LEU A 186 -3.91 1.24 -18.13
N LEU A 187 -3.17 2.17 -17.53
CA LEU A 187 -1.72 2.06 -17.41
C LEU A 187 -1.33 0.84 -16.57
N THR A 188 -2.01 0.59 -15.46
CA THR A 188 -1.77 -0.60 -14.62
C THR A 188 -1.98 -1.89 -15.42
N VAL A 189 -3.07 -1.99 -16.20
CA VAL A 189 -3.32 -3.14 -17.09
C VAL A 189 -2.21 -3.26 -18.16
N ALA A 190 -1.90 -2.16 -18.85
CA ALA A 190 -0.99 -2.18 -20.00
C ALA A 190 0.48 -2.40 -19.62
N LYS A 191 0.93 -1.83 -18.50
CA LYS A 191 2.34 -1.87 -18.06
C LYS A 191 2.62 -3.00 -17.10
N ALA A 192 1.70 -3.28 -16.18
CA ALA A 192 1.88 -4.32 -15.17
C ALA A 192 1.21 -5.65 -15.52
N ASN A 193 0.54 -5.75 -16.68
CA ASN A 193 -0.19 -6.95 -17.09
C ASN A 193 -1.14 -7.44 -15.99
N VAL A 194 -1.77 -6.50 -15.27
CA VAL A 194 -2.67 -6.80 -14.17
C VAL A 194 -4.09 -6.99 -14.71
N ARG A 195 -4.73 -8.09 -14.31
CA ARG A 195 -6.16 -8.31 -14.52
C ARG A 195 -6.96 -7.60 -13.44
N LEU A 196 -7.64 -6.52 -13.81
CA LEU A 196 -8.56 -5.81 -12.92
C LEU A 196 -10.00 -6.33 -13.06
N ALA A 197 -10.65 -6.60 -11.94
CA ALA A 197 -12.06 -7.01 -11.88
C ALA A 197 -12.86 -6.13 -10.91
N GLN A 198 -14.17 -6.02 -11.15
CA GLN A 198 -15.09 -5.33 -10.23
C GLN A 198 -15.74 -6.30 -9.24
N ASP A 199 -15.92 -7.55 -9.66
CA ASP A 199 -16.43 -8.64 -8.84
C ASP A 199 -15.27 -9.61 -8.54
N PRO A 200 -15.00 -9.96 -7.26
CA PRO A 200 -14.01 -10.96 -6.92
C PRO A 200 -14.23 -12.31 -7.62
N CYS A 201 -15.48 -12.65 -7.98
CA CYS A 201 -15.78 -13.89 -8.73
C CYS A 201 -15.02 -13.98 -10.06
N ASP A 202 -14.72 -12.85 -10.69
CA ASP A 202 -14.02 -12.81 -11.98
C ASP A 202 -12.50 -13.04 -11.86
N LEU A 203 -11.97 -12.98 -10.62
CA LEU A 203 -10.55 -13.21 -10.34
C LEU A 203 -10.22 -14.68 -10.04
N PHE A 204 -11.16 -15.45 -9.50
CA PHE A 204 -10.86 -16.80 -9.02
C PHE A 204 -11.42 -17.87 -9.94
N SER A 205 -10.71 -19.00 -10.02
CA SER A 205 -11.19 -20.15 -10.80
C SER A 205 -12.44 -20.76 -10.16
N PRO A 206 -13.29 -21.46 -10.93
CA PRO A 206 -14.44 -22.17 -10.37
C PRO A 206 -14.08 -23.11 -9.23
N LEU A 207 -12.90 -23.73 -9.27
CA LEU A 207 -12.41 -24.61 -8.20
C LEU A 207 -12.22 -23.86 -6.88
N VAL A 208 -11.53 -22.71 -6.91
CA VAL A 208 -11.35 -21.86 -5.72
C VAL A 208 -12.68 -21.37 -5.22
N LEU A 209 -13.55 -20.91 -6.12
CA LEU A 209 -14.89 -20.46 -5.76
C LEU A 209 -15.65 -21.57 -5.04
N ASN A 210 -15.65 -22.80 -5.57
CA ASN A 210 -16.36 -23.96 -5.00
C ASN A 210 -15.85 -24.43 -3.64
N ALA A 211 -14.61 -24.10 -3.29
CA ALA A 211 -14.06 -24.35 -1.97
C ALA A 211 -14.49 -23.30 -0.92
N LEU A 212 -15.06 -22.16 -1.33
CA LEU A 212 -15.49 -21.12 -0.40
C LEU A 212 -16.75 -21.53 0.37
N PRO A 213 -16.82 -21.26 1.68
CA PRO A 213 -18.00 -21.57 2.48
C PRO A 213 -19.22 -20.73 2.06
N GLY A 214 -20.41 -21.35 2.04
CA GLY A 214 -21.69 -20.65 1.92
C GLY A 214 -22.69 -21.31 0.94
N PRO A 215 -23.98 -21.39 1.28
CA PRO A 215 -25.01 -22.07 0.48
C PRO A 215 -25.61 -21.25 -0.68
N ALA A 216 -24.98 -20.14 -1.08
CA ALA A 216 -25.58 -19.15 -1.99
C ALA A 216 -25.05 -19.24 -3.44
N PRO A 217 -25.80 -18.74 -4.46
CA PRO A 217 -25.28 -18.57 -5.82
C PRO A 217 -23.95 -17.80 -5.82
N LEU A 218 -23.08 -18.07 -6.81
CA LEU A 218 -21.68 -17.61 -6.87
C LEU A 218 -21.47 -16.13 -6.46
N HIS A 219 -22.32 -15.22 -6.93
CA HIS A 219 -22.27 -13.77 -6.66
C HIS A 219 -22.59 -13.35 -5.20
N ARG A 220 -22.86 -14.31 -4.31
CA ARG A 220 -23.20 -14.05 -2.90
C ARG A 220 -22.22 -14.73 -1.93
N ARG A 221 -21.13 -15.33 -2.43
CA ARG A 221 -20.09 -15.93 -1.60
C ARG A 221 -19.28 -14.85 -0.87
N CYS A 222 -18.86 -15.18 0.34
CA CYS A 222 -18.00 -14.31 1.14
C CYS A 222 -16.53 -14.55 0.75
N PHE A 223 -15.81 -13.49 0.40
CA PHE A 223 -14.40 -13.54 0.02
C PHE A 223 -13.44 -13.13 1.16
N GLU A 224 -13.95 -13.06 2.40
CA GLU A 224 -13.18 -12.63 3.57
C GLU A 224 -11.96 -13.50 3.83
N GLY A 225 -12.12 -14.83 3.75
CA GLY A 225 -11.03 -15.78 3.95
C GLY A 225 -9.94 -15.70 2.88
N LEU A 226 -10.22 -15.05 1.75
CA LEU A 226 -9.23 -14.74 0.70
C LEU A 226 -8.74 -13.29 0.76
N PHE A 227 -9.20 -12.51 1.74
CA PHE A 227 -8.92 -11.08 1.86
C PHE A 227 -9.27 -10.28 0.58
N ALA A 228 -10.26 -10.76 -0.16
CA ALA A 228 -10.71 -10.19 -1.43
C ALA A 228 -12.17 -9.69 -1.34
N CYS A 229 -12.74 -9.63 -0.13
CA CYS A 229 -14.07 -9.05 0.07
C CYS A 229 -13.99 -7.52 0.07
N PRO A 230 -14.66 -6.81 -0.85
CA PRO A 230 -14.63 -5.35 -0.88
C PRO A 230 -15.16 -4.65 0.38
N ARG A 231 -16.01 -5.32 1.16
CA ARG A 231 -16.61 -4.78 2.39
C ARG A 231 -15.82 -5.08 3.65
N GLN A 232 -14.86 -5.98 3.57
CA GLN A 232 -13.99 -6.28 4.71
C GLN A 232 -13.14 -5.03 4.98
N GLY A 233 -13.19 -4.54 6.22
CA GLY A 233 -12.25 -3.55 6.73
C GLY A 233 -10.84 -4.12 6.66
N ARG A 234 -9.93 -3.36 6.07
CA ARG A 234 -8.54 -3.75 5.85
C ARG A 234 -7.63 -2.67 6.40
N TYR A 235 -6.44 -3.08 6.82
CA TYR A 235 -5.36 -2.17 7.19
C TYR A 235 -4.02 -2.83 6.89
N PHE A 236 -2.95 -2.04 6.78
CA PHE A 236 -1.60 -2.61 6.67
C PHE A 236 -1.23 -3.27 7.99
N GLY A 237 -1.32 -4.60 8.03
CA GLY A 237 -1.07 -5.43 9.21
C GLY A 237 -2.07 -6.54 9.47
N ASP A 238 -3.20 -6.54 8.76
CA ASP A 238 -4.08 -7.70 8.76
C ASP A 238 -3.46 -8.89 7.99
N GLY A 239 -4.06 -10.07 8.15
CA GLY A 239 -3.56 -11.32 7.56
C GLY A 239 -3.59 -11.39 6.03
N GLY A 240 -4.24 -10.43 5.34
CA GLY A 240 -4.25 -10.35 3.88
C GLY A 240 -3.24 -9.37 3.30
N SER A 241 -2.60 -8.60 4.17
CA SER A 241 -1.57 -7.64 3.80
C SER A 241 -0.18 -8.25 3.99
N LEU A 242 0.78 -7.73 3.23
CA LEU A 242 2.21 -7.99 3.41
C LEU A 242 2.86 -6.69 3.86
N VAL A 243 3.65 -6.73 4.93
CA VAL A 243 4.51 -5.63 5.37
C VAL A 243 5.85 -6.22 5.79
N ASP A 244 6.95 -5.69 5.25
CA ASP A 244 8.30 -6.15 5.58
C ASP A 244 9.31 -4.98 5.61
N PHE A 245 10.46 -5.20 6.23
CA PHE A 245 11.45 -4.18 6.53
C PHE A 245 12.83 -4.55 5.96
N PHE A 246 13.56 -3.53 5.50
CA PHE A 246 14.88 -3.72 4.87
C PHE A 246 16.02 -3.98 5.83
N ASP A 247 15.84 -3.72 7.13
CA ASP A 247 16.85 -4.00 8.13
C ASP A 247 16.25 -4.22 9.53
N ILE A 248 15.75 -5.42 9.82
CA ILE A 248 15.31 -5.75 11.19
C ILE A 248 16.43 -5.84 12.22
N THR A 249 17.70 -5.80 11.79
CA THR A 249 18.83 -5.88 12.73
C THR A 249 19.19 -4.53 13.31
N THR A 250 18.98 -3.45 12.54
CA THR A 250 19.20 -2.06 13.01
C THR A 250 17.91 -1.33 13.33
N VAL A 251 16.79 -1.74 12.73
CA VAL A 251 15.48 -1.12 12.94
C VAL A 251 14.76 -1.82 14.08
N ASP A 252 14.96 -1.30 15.29
CA ASP A 252 14.18 -1.68 16.47
C ASP A 252 12.69 -1.34 16.25
N LEU A 253 11.80 -2.30 16.51
CA LEU A 253 10.35 -2.11 16.51
C LEU A 253 9.93 -0.94 17.40
N ALA A 254 10.61 -0.71 18.53
CA ALA A 254 10.34 0.45 19.38
C ALA A 254 10.67 1.77 18.69
N THR A 255 11.73 1.79 17.86
CA THR A 255 12.07 2.95 17.02
C THR A 255 11.03 3.18 15.94
N LEU A 256 10.59 2.14 15.22
CA LEU A 256 9.51 2.28 14.23
C LEU A 256 8.22 2.85 14.83
N ARG A 257 7.84 2.38 16.03
CA ARG A 257 6.67 2.88 16.77
C ARG A 257 6.83 4.33 17.18
N ARG A 258 7.98 4.68 17.75
CA ARG A 258 8.31 6.04 18.19
C ARG A 258 8.36 7.02 17.02
N GLU A 259 8.83 6.57 15.87
CA GLU A 259 8.88 7.38 14.64
C GLU A 259 7.55 7.37 13.86
N HIS A 260 6.55 6.59 14.30
CA HIS A 260 5.27 6.40 13.60
C HIS A 260 5.46 6.02 12.13
N LEU A 261 6.39 5.10 11.88
CA LEU A 261 6.66 4.57 10.54
C LEU A 261 5.71 3.40 10.25
N PRO A 262 5.13 3.33 9.04
CA PRO A 262 4.23 2.24 8.69
C PRO A 262 4.82 0.87 9.01
N PRO A 263 4.02 -0.02 9.61
CA PRO A 263 2.58 0.09 9.83
C PRO A 263 2.22 0.68 11.21
N PHE A 264 3.19 1.19 11.97
CA PHE A 264 3.00 1.71 13.31
C PHE A 264 2.59 3.18 13.30
N GLY A 265 1.84 3.58 14.34
CA GLY A 265 1.34 4.95 14.49
C GLY A 265 -0.05 5.14 13.89
N THR A 266 -0.32 6.36 13.42
CA THR A 266 -1.56 6.65 12.71
C THR A 266 -1.50 5.99 11.34
N THR A 267 -2.44 5.08 11.10
CA THR A 267 -2.64 4.39 9.84
C THR A 267 -4.07 4.63 9.36
N THR A 268 -4.45 3.96 8.29
CA THR A 268 -5.77 4.08 7.68
C THR A 268 -6.38 2.69 7.60
N VAL A 269 -7.62 2.56 8.08
CA VAL A 269 -8.46 1.40 7.78
C VAL A 269 -9.31 1.74 6.58
N TRP A 270 -9.49 0.81 5.65
CA TRP A 270 -10.27 1.03 4.43
C TRP A 270 -11.18 -0.14 4.06
N ARG A 271 -12.12 0.16 3.17
CA ARG A 271 -12.90 -0.77 2.35
C ARG A 271 -12.77 -0.36 0.89
N LEU A 272 -13.04 -1.27 -0.03
CA LEU A 272 -13.07 -0.94 -1.45
C LEU A 272 -14.43 -0.35 -1.83
N PRO A 273 -14.48 0.83 -2.48
CA PRO A 273 -15.75 1.45 -2.87
C PRO A 273 -16.38 0.68 -4.02
N VAL A 274 -17.23 -0.30 -3.69
CA VAL A 274 -17.98 -1.09 -4.67
C VAL A 274 -19.44 -0.69 -4.73
N THR A 275 -19.93 -0.49 -5.96
CA THR A 275 -21.30 -0.05 -6.25
C THR A 275 -22.32 -1.17 -6.25
N ARG A 276 -21.89 -2.43 -6.35
CA ARG A 276 -22.79 -3.60 -6.31
C ARG A 276 -23.00 -4.06 -4.86
N PRO A 277 -24.18 -4.64 -4.54
CA PRO A 277 -24.41 -5.25 -3.24
C PRO A 277 -23.36 -6.35 -3.05
N ALA A 278 -22.43 -6.08 -2.14
CA ALA A 278 -21.40 -7.01 -1.75
C ALA A 278 -22.01 -8.08 -0.82
N CYS A 279 -21.28 -9.18 -0.63
CA CYS A 279 -21.75 -10.40 0.01
C CYS A 279 -22.66 -10.17 1.24
N TYR A 280 -23.66 -11.03 1.43
CA TYR A 280 -24.52 -11.04 2.62
C TYR A 280 -23.81 -11.55 3.90
N GLY A 281 -22.49 -11.77 3.83
CA GLY A 281 -21.69 -12.27 4.95
C GLY A 281 -21.48 -11.24 6.06
N ASN A 282 -20.86 -11.69 7.16
CA ASN A 282 -20.58 -10.87 8.34
C ASN A 282 -19.73 -9.63 8.03
N CYS A 283 -18.93 -9.62 6.96
CA CYS A 283 -18.12 -8.46 6.58
C CYS A 283 -18.92 -7.17 6.36
N ALA A 284 -20.21 -7.27 6.03
CA ALA A 284 -21.06 -6.09 5.84
C ALA A 284 -21.78 -5.65 7.14
N ARG A 285 -21.88 -6.51 8.15
CA ARG A 285 -22.72 -6.29 9.36
C ARG A 285 -21.97 -6.38 10.69
N GLY A 286 -20.79 -6.98 10.72
CA GLY A 286 -19.97 -7.22 11.91
C GLY A 286 -18.49 -7.02 11.60
N ASP A 287 -18.18 -6.03 10.77
CA ASP A 287 -16.81 -5.56 10.61
C ASP A 287 -16.51 -4.57 11.74
N ASP A 288 -15.82 -5.08 12.75
CA ASP A 288 -15.48 -4.33 13.96
C ASP A 288 -14.49 -3.18 13.71
N LEU A 289 -13.88 -3.11 12.51
CA LEU A 289 -12.87 -2.10 12.21
C LEU A 289 -13.46 -0.79 11.67
N LEU A 290 -14.58 -0.85 10.94
CA LEU A 290 -15.22 0.33 10.34
C LEU A 290 -16.75 0.28 10.51
N PRO A 291 -17.40 1.37 10.97
CA PRO A 291 -18.85 1.46 10.95
C PRO A 291 -19.43 1.26 9.54
N GLY A 292 -20.65 0.77 9.43
CA GLY A 292 -21.32 0.58 8.14
C GLY A 292 -21.37 1.88 7.31
N GLY A 293 -21.00 1.80 6.04
CA GLY A 293 -21.00 2.94 5.12
C GLY A 293 -19.71 3.80 5.15
N ILE A 294 -18.84 3.62 6.14
CA ILE A 294 -17.53 4.27 6.15
C ILE A 294 -16.55 3.52 5.25
N MET A 295 -15.92 4.25 4.34
CA MET A 295 -14.97 3.70 3.36
C MET A 295 -13.53 3.78 3.83
N THR A 296 -13.15 4.85 4.52
CA THR A 296 -11.84 5.00 5.12
C THR A 296 -11.96 5.73 6.44
N ALA A 297 -11.17 5.33 7.44
CA ALA A 297 -11.01 6.10 8.67
C ALA A 297 -9.55 6.06 9.14
N PRO A 298 -9.03 7.14 9.73
CA PRO A 298 -7.77 7.09 10.44
C PRO A 298 -7.93 6.15 11.64
N ALA A 299 -6.91 5.32 11.89
CA ALA A 299 -6.84 4.44 13.04
C ALA A 299 -5.46 4.53 13.68
N ILE A 300 -5.40 4.31 14.99
CA ILE A 300 -4.15 4.15 15.71
C ILE A 300 -4.04 2.67 16.05
N ILE A 301 -2.99 2.01 15.59
CA ILE A 301 -2.73 0.61 15.92
C ILE A 301 -1.68 0.57 17.03
N PRO A 302 -2.05 0.24 18.29
CA PRO A 302 -1.14 0.31 19.44
C PRO A 302 -0.11 -0.84 19.52
N ALA A 303 -0.22 -1.88 18.67
CA ALA A 303 0.53 -3.15 18.62
C ALA A 303 0.21 -4.14 19.79
N VAL A 304 0.18 -5.50 19.68
CA VAL A 304 0.79 -6.58 18.83
C VAL A 304 -0.22 -7.79 18.76
N PRO A 305 -0.22 -8.75 17.76
CA PRO A 305 0.80 -9.02 16.73
C PRO A 305 0.37 -8.96 15.25
N PHE A 306 1.38 -8.55 14.47
CA PHE A 306 1.55 -8.78 13.03
C PHE A 306 2.05 -10.21 12.75
N HIS A 307 1.67 -10.77 11.60
CA HIS A 307 2.37 -11.91 11.00
C HIS A 307 3.69 -11.44 10.39
N TYR A 308 4.82 -11.86 10.95
CA TYR A 308 6.17 -11.64 10.40
C TYR A 308 6.80 -12.97 9.96
N GLY A 309 6.97 -13.16 8.65
CA GLY A 309 7.59 -14.35 8.06
C GLY A 309 6.89 -15.69 8.37
N PRO A 310 7.49 -16.84 8.03
CA PRO A 310 6.90 -18.17 8.26
C PRO A 310 6.80 -18.58 9.74
N ARG A 311 7.08 -17.67 10.70
CA ARG A 311 7.22 -17.99 12.14
C ARG A 311 6.46 -17.07 13.08
N PHE A 312 5.39 -16.42 12.64
CA PHE A 312 4.47 -15.76 13.57
C PHE A 312 3.06 -16.30 13.39
N ALA A 313 2.50 -16.84 14.46
CA ALA A 313 1.08 -17.09 14.64
C ALA A 313 0.64 -16.25 15.84
N GLY A 314 -0.28 -15.30 15.62
CA GLY A 314 -0.63 -14.29 16.60
C GLY A 314 -2.10 -13.90 16.53
N ILE A 315 -2.76 -13.95 17.69
CA ILE A 315 -4.22 -13.88 17.89
C ILE A 315 -4.72 -12.42 17.79
N ARG A 316 -5.93 -12.26 17.22
CA ARG A 316 -6.74 -11.02 17.19
C ARG A 316 -6.80 -10.37 18.59
N ALA A 317 -6.30 -9.14 18.74
CA ALA A 317 -6.74 -8.25 19.80
C ALA A 317 -7.73 -7.27 19.18
N MET A 318 -9.01 -7.41 19.54
CA MET A 318 -10.07 -6.46 19.23
C MET A 318 -10.25 -5.55 20.45
N TYR A 319 -10.59 -4.28 20.20
CA TYR A 319 -11.20 -3.42 21.22
C TYR A 319 -12.64 -3.85 21.46
#